data_AF-A0A2V9HA98-F1
#
_entry.id   AF-A0A2V9HA98-F1
#
_cell.length_a   1.000
_cell.length_b   1.000
_cell.length_c   1.000
_cell.angle_alpha   90.00
_cell.angle_beta   90.00
_cell.angle_gamma   90.00
#
_symmetry.space_group_name_H-M   'P 1'
#
loop_
_entity.id
_entity.type
_entity.pdbx_description
1 polymer ?
#
loop_
_entity_poly.entity_id
_entity_poly.type
_entity_poly.pdbx_seq_one_letter_code
_entity_poly.pdbx_strand_id
1 'polypeptide(L)' 'MIPTPTHAANDYSLAPGQTLAAELALLSKPHVLRIYPAVGQTANDGHNFVYTDVALWEDDVFRFLDQSVRH' A
#
# COMPACT_ATOMS: atom_id res chain seq x y z
N MET A 1 7.13 -12.38 -1.96
CA MET A 1 6.71 -11.01 -2.35
C MET A 1 6.47 -10.28 -1.04
N ILE A 2 7.26 -9.27 -0.69
CA ILE A 2 6.96 -8.43 0.48
C ILE A 2 6.17 -7.25 -0.09
N PRO A 3 4.83 -7.23 0.02
CA PRO A 3 4.06 -6.14 -0.56
C PRO A 3 4.30 -4.88 0.27
N THR A 4 4.48 -3.76 -0.42
CA THR A 4 4.29 -2.42 0.16
C THR A 4 2.90 -2.36 0.79
N PRO A 5 2.75 -1.94 2.05
CA PRO A 5 1.42 -1.68 2.60
C PRO A 5 0.75 -0.56 1.78
N THR A 6 -0.43 -0.83 1.22
CA THR A 6 -1.18 0.13 0.39
C THR A 6 -2.60 0.28 0.91
N HIS A 7 -3.03 1.53 1.11
CA HIS A 7 -4.38 1.85 1.58
C HIS A 7 -4.95 3.03 0.78
N ALA A 8 -6.28 3.12 0.67
CA ALA A 8 -6.95 4.38 0.32
C ALA A 8 -7.20 5.19 1.61
N ALA A 9 -7.23 6.52 1.52
CA ALA A 9 -7.42 7.39 2.69
C ALA A 9 -8.78 7.20 3.39
N ASN A 10 -9.77 6.65 2.68
CA ASN A 10 -11.08 6.31 3.22
C ASN A 10 -11.23 4.83 3.63
N ASP A 11 -10.16 4.02 3.63
CA ASP A 11 -10.21 2.65 4.17
C ASP A 11 -10.69 2.65 5.64
N TYR A 12 -11.27 1.54 6.10
CA TYR A 12 -11.75 1.36 7.46
C TYR A 12 -10.70 1.68 8.52
N SER A 13 -9.43 1.39 8.21
CA SER A 13 -8.31 1.76 9.07
C SER A 13 -7.00 1.79 8.31
N LEU A 14 -6.19 2.82 8.59
CA LEU A 14 -4.80 2.91 8.14
C LEU A 14 -3.83 2.27 9.15
N ALA A 15 -4.31 1.92 10.35
CA ALA A 15 -3.47 1.48 11.45
C ALA A 15 -2.65 0.21 11.12
N PRO A 16 -3.20 -0.83 10.46
CA PRO A 16 -2.42 -2.01 10.10
C PRO A 16 -1.21 -1.69 9.23
N GLY A 17 -1.37 -0.85 8.20
CA GLY A 17 -0.28 -0.45 7.31
C GLY A 17 0.77 0.41 8.02
N GLN A 18 0.34 1.32 8.88
CA GLN A 18 1.24 2.16 9.70
C GLN A 18 2.06 1.33 10.68
N THR A 19 1.42 0.40 11.40
CA THR A 19 2.12 -0.50 12.33
C THR A 19 3.13 -1.37 11.60
N LEU A 20 2.75 -1.99 10.48
CA LEU A 20 3.69 -2.81 9.71
C LEU A 20 4.87 -2.00 9.16
N ALA A 21 4.63 -0.79 8.65
CA ALA A 21 5.69 0.09 8.16
C ALA A 21 6.67 0.47 9.27
N ALA A 22 6.17 0.81 10.47
CA ALA A 22 7.02 1.10 11.62
C ALA A 22 7.91 -0.10 11.99
N GLU A 23 7.37 -1.31 12.04
CA GLU A 23 8.15 -2.53 12.33
C GLU A 23 9.21 -2.82 11.25
N LEU A 24 8.87 -2.64 9.97
CA LEU A 24 9.82 -2.84 8.86
C LEU A 24 10.95 -1.81 8.90
N ALA A 25 10.66 -0.57 9.31
CA ALA A 25 11.67 0.46 9.53
C ALA A 25 12.64 0.09 10.65
N LEU A 26 12.14 -0.40 11.79
CA LEU A 26 12.98 -0.87 12.90
C LEU A 26 13.91 -2.01 12.48
N LEU A 27 13.43 -2.90 11.62
CA LEU A 27 14.19 -4.03 11.09
C LEU A 27 15.10 -3.65 9.91
N SER A 28 15.15 -2.37 9.51
CA SER A 28 15.90 -1.89 8.33
C SER A 28 15.56 -2.67 7.05
N LYS A 29 14.31 -3.13 6.92
CA LYS A 29 13.83 -3.82 5.72
C LYS A 29 13.35 -2.79 4.70
N PRO A 30 13.70 -2.92 3.41
CA PRO A 30 13.12 -2.07 2.37
C PRO A 30 11.58 -2.15 2.40
N HIS A 31 10.93 -1.00 2.47
CA HIS A 31 9.47 -0.88 2.51
C HIS A 31 9.02 0.52 2.08
N VAL A 32 7.77 0.61 1.63
CA VAL A 32 7.07 1.88 1.38
C VAL A 32 5.61 1.69 1.80
N LEU A 33 5.10 2.55 2.67
CA LEU A 33 3.66 2.66 2.93
C LEU A 33 3.06 3.73 2.02
N ARG A 34 2.12 3.34 1.17
CA ARG A 34 1.42 4.26 0.25
C ARG A 34 -0.03 4.41 0.67
N ILE A 35 -0.42 5.65 0.98
CA ILE A 35 -1.81 6.02 1.26
C ILE A 35 -2.29 6.87 0.08
N TYR A 36 -3.18 6.30 -0.73
CA TYR A 36 -3.79 6.99 -1.87
C TYR A 36 -4.92 7.91 -1.40
N PRO A 37 -5.36 8.87 -2.24
CA PRO A 37 -6.61 9.60 -1.99
C PRO A 37 -7.80 8.67 -1.76
N ALA A 38 -8.92 9.23 -1.27
CA ALA A 38 -10.14 8.45 -1.11
C ALA A 38 -10.60 7.87 -2.46
N VAL A 39 -10.98 6.59 -2.45
CA VAL A 39 -11.51 5.89 -3.62
C VAL A 39 -12.99 5.61 -3.41
N GLY A 40 -13.83 5.96 -4.39
CA GLY A 40 -15.28 5.82 -4.28
C GLY A 40 -15.90 6.75 -3.23
N GLN A 41 -16.99 6.29 -2.59
CA GLN A 41 -17.78 7.10 -1.66
C GLN A 41 -17.83 6.52 -0.24
N THR A 42 -17.55 5.23 -0.09
CA THR A 42 -17.65 4.51 1.18
C THR A 42 -16.30 3.95 1.62
N ALA A 43 -16.19 3.60 2.90
CA ALA A 43 -15.00 2.91 3.38
C ALA A 43 -14.78 1.55 2.72
N ASN A 44 -15.86 0.89 2.31
CA ASN A 44 -15.78 -0.36 1.56
C ASN A 44 -15.19 -0.15 0.16
N ASP A 45 -15.48 0.97 -0.51
CA ASP A 45 -14.86 1.29 -1.80
C ASP A 45 -13.35 1.52 -1.63
N GLY A 46 -12.98 2.30 -0.60
CA GLY A 46 -11.59 2.53 -0.24
C GLY A 46 -10.85 1.23 0.12
N HIS A 47 -11.48 0.33 0.87
CA HIS A 47 -10.89 -0.94 1.28
C HIS A 47 -10.64 -1.90 0.09
N ASN A 48 -11.56 -1.91 -0.87
CA ASN A 48 -11.52 -2.84 -2.01
C ASN A 48 -10.83 -2.24 -3.26
N PHE A 49 -10.19 -1.08 -3.15
CA PHE A 49 -9.57 -0.40 -4.29
C PHE A 49 -8.52 -1.26 -5.01
N VAL A 50 -7.83 -2.14 -4.27
CA VAL A 50 -6.84 -3.07 -4.84
C VAL A 50 -7.42 -3.96 -5.95
N TYR A 51 -8.71 -4.27 -5.87
CA TYR A 51 -9.43 -5.08 -6.87
C TYR A 51 -10.15 -4.25 -7.93
N THR A 52 -10.42 -2.97 -7.65
CA THR A 52 -11.34 -2.15 -8.45
C THR A 52 -10.66 -1.03 -9.22
N ASP A 53 -9.45 -0.64 -8.83
CA ASP A 53 -8.66 0.40 -9.49
C ASP A 53 -7.17 0.01 -9.52
N VAL A 54 -6.85 -0.99 -10.36
CA VAL A 54 -5.49 -1.52 -10.51
C VAL A 54 -4.51 -0.46 -10.99
N ALA A 55 -4.94 0.38 -11.93
CA ALA A 55 -4.14 1.45 -12.50
C ALA A 55 -3.69 2.49 -11.47
N LEU A 56 -4.43 2.65 -10.37
CA LEU A 56 -4.07 3.58 -9.29
C LEU A 56 -2.79 3.16 -8.55
N TRP A 57 -2.51 1.87 -8.43
CA TRP A 57 -1.44 1.36 -7.56
C TRP A 57 -0.39 0.49 -8.24
N GLU A 58 -0.68 -0.12 -9.39
CA GLU A 58 0.19 -1.13 -9.99
C GLU A 58 1.59 -0.60 -10.30
N ASP A 59 1.69 0.60 -10.88
CA ASP A 59 2.96 1.24 -11.21
C ASP A 59 3.83 1.49 -9.97
N ASP A 60 3.22 1.88 -8.85
CA ASP A 60 3.92 2.11 -7.59
C ASP A 60 4.48 0.81 -7.02
N VAL A 61 3.70 -0.28 -7.06
CA VAL A 61 4.12 -1.60 -6.58
C VAL A 61 5.20 -2.20 -7.46
N PHE A 62 5.03 -2.20 -8.78
CA PHE A 62 6.02 -2.79 -9.69
C PHE A 62 7.34 -2.03 -9.66
N ARG A 63 7.31 -0.69 -9.58
CA ARG A 63 8.53 0.11 -9.42
C ARG A 63 9.28 -0.23 -8.14
N PHE A 64 8.57 -0.43 -7.02
CA PHE A 64 9.21 -0.87 -5.78
C PHE A 64 9.84 -2.26 -5.92
N LEU A 65 9.13 -3.20 -6.56
CA LEU A 65 9.65 -4.56 -6.78
C LEU A 65 10.89 -4.57 -7.68
N ASP A 66 10.90 -3.76 -8.74
CA ASP A 66 12.06 -3.61 -9.63
C ASP A 66 13.28 -3.05 -8.87
N GLN A 67 13.07 -2.10 -7.96
CA GLN A 67 14.14 -1.52 -7.14
C GLN A 67 14.64 -2.45 -6.03
N SER A 68 13.78 -3.33 -5.50
CA SER A 68 14.04 -4.03 -4.24
C SER A 68 14.28 -5.53 -4.39
N VAL A 69 13.89 -6.14 -5.52
CA VAL A 69 13.86 -7.60 -5.68
C VAL A 69 14.58 -8.07 -6.94
N ARG A 70 14.55 -7.29 -8.03
CA ARG A 70 15.24 -7.67 -9.27
C ARG A 70 16.70 -7.21 -9.25
N HIS A 71 17.59 -8.14 -8.97
CA HIS A 71 19.03 -8.05 -9.24
C HIS A 71 19.40 -9.00 -10.37
#